data_AF-A0A8H8YY72-F1
#
_entry.id   AF-A0A8H8YY72-F1
#
_cell.length_a   1.000
_cell.length_b   1.000
_cell.length_c   1.000
_cell.angle_alpha   90.00
_cell.angle_beta   90.00
_cell.angle_gamma   90.00
#
_symmetry.space_group_name_H-M   'P 1'
#
loop_
_entity.id
_entity.type
_entity.pdbx_description
1 polymer ?
#
loop_
_entity_poly.entity_id
_entity_poly.type
_entity_poly.pdbx_seq_one_letter_code
_entity_poly.pdbx_strand_id
1 'polypeptide(L)'
;MVCAYAGEMWARGETAHPASLRDYGFRGIYRQRYLRDWFFVEPWVGMHWPRDGLDEERKSAWIAGLQFEIIFGEAVVQRTTEQQ
;
A
#
# COMPACT_ATOMS: atom_id res chain seq x y z
N MET A 1 -11.48 1.82 18.93
CA MET A 1 -10.47 2.26 17.96
C MET A 1 -10.32 1.14 16.94
N VAL A 2 -10.73 1.35 15.69
CA VAL A 2 -10.62 0.31 14.64
C VAL A 2 -9.29 0.52 13.94
N CYS A 3 -8.45 -0.50 13.97
CA CYS A 3 -7.18 -0.56 13.26
C CYS A 3 -7.18 -1.79 12.36
N ALA A 4 -6.65 -1.64 11.15
CA ALA A 4 -6.48 -2.71 10.19
C ALA A 4 -5.02 -2.77 9.72
N TYR A 5 -4.51 -3.98 9.59
CA TYR A 5 -3.19 -4.25 9.02
C TYR A 5 -3.40 -4.89 7.65
N ALA A 6 -2.73 -4.37 6.65
CA ALA A 6 -2.70 -4.94 5.32
C ALA A 6 -1.24 -5.07 4.86
N GLY A 7 -0.99 -6.03 3.98
CA GLY A 7 0.30 -6.21 3.33
C GLY A 7 0.06 -6.32 1.83
N GLU A 8 0.88 -5.64 1.05
CA GLU A 8 0.83 -5.68 -0.41
C GLU A 8 2.17 -6.12 -0.95
N MET A 9 2.13 -7.05 -1.90
CA MET A 9 3.29 -7.49 -2.68
C MET A 9 3.01 -7.19 -4.15
N TRP A 10 3.97 -6.59 -4.84
CA TRP A 10 3.84 -6.33 -6.27
C TRP A 10 5.07 -6.83 -7.03
N ALA A 11 4.83 -7.22 -8.27
CA ALA A 11 5.87 -7.60 -9.22
C ALA A 11 5.48 -7.02 -10.59
N ARG A 12 6.35 -6.18 -11.15
CA ARG A 12 6.19 -5.55 -12.46
C ARG A 12 7.27 -6.05 -13.39
N GLY A 13 6.84 -6.71 -14.46
CA GLY A 13 7.67 -7.08 -15.60
C GLY A 13 7.16 -6.40 -16.87
N GLU A 14 8.06 -6.03 -17.77
CA GLU A 14 7.72 -5.46 -19.08
C GLU A 14 8.34 -6.33 -20.18
N THR A 15 7.54 -6.83 -21.12
CA THR A 15 7.98 -7.79 -22.16
C THR A 15 8.98 -7.20 -23.16
N ALA A 16 9.05 -5.87 -23.28
CA ALA A 16 9.92 -5.16 -24.23
C ALA A 16 11.24 -4.67 -23.63
N HIS A 17 11.49 -4.91 -22.33
CA HIS A 17 12.71 -4.49 -21.64
C HIS A 17 13.71 -5.65 -21.48
N PRO A 18 15.03 -5.38 -21.49
CA PRO A 18 16.06 -6.40 -21.33
C PRO A 18 15.99 -7.15 -19.99
N ALA A 19 15.38 -6.56 -18.94
CA ALA A 19 15.10 -7.22 -17.67
C ALA A 19 13.61 -7.62 -17.59
N SER A 20 13.33 -8.92 -17.68
CA SER A 20 11.97 -9.51 -17.62
C SER A 20 11.22 -9.22 -16.30
N LEU A 21 11.94 -8.93 -15.21
CA LEU A 21 11.39 -8.52 -13.92
C LEU A 21 12.06 -7.22 -13.46
N ARG A 22 11.35 -6.10 -13.65
CA ARG A 22 11.88 -4.74 -13.48
C ARG A 22 11.79 -4.25 -12.05
N ASP A 23 10.70 -4.54 -11.36
CA ASP A 23 10.51 -4.13 -9.96
C ASP A 23 9.69 -5.17 -9.24
N TYR A 24 10.15 -5.57 -8.06
CA TYR A 24 9.33 -6.30 -7.12
C TYR A 24 9.55 -5.72 -5.74
N GLY A 25 8.49 -5.72 -4.95
CA GLY A 25 8.53 -5.15 -3.61
C GLY A 25 7.37 -5.62 -2.76
N PHE A 26 7.49 -5.29 -1.48
CA PHE A 26 6.40 -5.47 -0.53
C PHE A 26 6.29 -4.23 0.34
N ARG A 27 5.06 -3.95 0.79
CA ARG A 27 4.77 -2.89 1.76
C ARG A 27 3.77 -3.39 2.79
N GLY A 28 4.05 -3.05 4.04
CA GLY A 28 3.08 -3.09 5.12
C GLY A 28 2.29 -1.78 5.15
N ILE A 29 0.99 -1.91 5.33
CA ILE A 29 0.03 -0.81 5.36
C ILE A 29 -0.71 -0.90 6.68
N TYR A 30 -0.69 0.19 7.44
CA TYR A 30 -1.39 0.26 8.71
C TYR A 30 -2.47 1.33 8.63
N ARG A 31 -3.73 0.91 8.54
CA ARG A 31 -4.87 1.82 8.45
C ARG A 31 -5.48 2.02 9.83
N GLN A 32 -5.58 3.27 10.26
CA GLN A 32 -6.22 3.64 11.53
C GLN A 32 -7.26 4.76 11.33
N ARG A 33 -8.37 4.63 12.05
CA ARG A 33 -9.39 5.68 12.13
C ARG A 33 -9.00 6.67 13.24
N TYR A 34 -8.61 7.89 12.86
CA TYR A 34 -7.94 8.82 13.79
C TYR A 34 -8.91 9.72 14.57
N LEU A 35 -9.67 10.61 13.90
CA LEU A 35 -10.43 11.68 14.60
C LEU A 35 -11.95 11.58 14.45
N ARG A 36 -12.46 11.09 13.33
CA ARG A 36 -13.90 11.01 13.02
C ARG A 36 -14.14 9.88 12.02
N ASP A 37 -15.40 9.44 11.90
CA ASP A 37 -15.79 8.39 10.94
C ASP A 37 -15.48 8.76 9.47
N TRP A 38 -15.20 10.04 9.18
CA TRP A 38 -14.86 10.53 7.86
C TRP A 38 -13.35 10.65 7.57
N PHE A 39 -12.46 10.52 8.57
CA PHE A 39 -11.01 10.72 8.41
C PHE A 39 -10.18 9.49 8.77
N PHE A 40 -9.43 9.00 7.80
CA PHE A 40 -8.53 7.85 7.95
C PHE A 40 -7.09 8.25 7.63
N VAL A 41 -6.17 7.71 8.43
CA VAL A 41 -4.73 7.86 8.24
C VAL A 41 -4.14 6.48 8.02
N GLU A 42 -3.34 6.35 6.99
CA GLU A 42 -2.76 5.09 6.54
C GLU A 42 -1.25 5.26 6.28
N PRO A 43 -0.42 5.18 7.34
CA PRO A 43 1.00 4.97 7.15
C PRO A 43 1.31 3.66 6.43
N TRP A 44 2.27 3.70 5.53
CA TRP A 44 2.81 2.52 4.86
C TRP A 44 4.33 2.56 4.82
N VAL A 45 4.94 1.38 4.91
CA VAL A 45 6.38 1.19 4.87
C VAL A 45 6.69 -0.10 4.13
N GLY A 46 7.75 -0.12 3.34
CA GLY A 46 8.07 -1.25 2.49
C GLY A 46 9.49 -1.23 1.98
N MET A 47 9.80 -2.25 1.20
CA MET A 47 11.05 -2.39 0.49
C MET A 47 10.75 -2.79 -0.95
N HIS A 48 11.51 -2.24 -1.87
CA HIS A 48 11.47 -2.63 -3.27
C HIS A 48 12.87 -2.79 -3.83
N TRP A 49 12.96 -3.63 -4.85
CA TRP A 49 14.20 -3.96 -5.55
C TRP A 49 14.03 -3.65 -7.03
N PRO A 50 14.20 -2.39 -7.42
CA PRO A 50 14.20 -2.03 -8.83
C PRO A 50 15.46 -2.58 -9.51
N ARG A 51 15.28 -3.06 -10.74
CA ARG A 51 16.36 -3.53 -11.63
C ARG A 51 16.06 -3.05 -13.05
N ASP A 52 16.79 -2.03 -13.51
CA ASP A 52 16.64 -1.49 -14.87
C ASP A 52 17.51 -2.22 -15.92
N GLY A 53 18.58 -2.94 -15.52
CA GLY A 53 19.48 -3.66 -16.44
C GLY A 53 19.86 -5.10 -15.99
N LEU A 54 20.23 -5.96 -16.94
CA LEU A 54 20.74 -7.31 -16.65
C LEU A 54 22.11 -7.28 -15.94
N ASP A 55 22.93 -6.26 -16.18
CA ASP A 55 24.26 -6.12 -15.59
C ASP A 55 24.31 -5.23 -14.33
N GLU A 56 23.15 -4.70 -13.90
CA GLU A 56 23.09 -3.79 -12.76
C GLU A 56 22.72 -4.52 -11.45
N GLU A 57 23.50 -4.25 -10.40
CA GLU A 57 23.36 -4.88 -9.09
C GLU A 57 22.03 -4.46 -8.42
N ARG A 58 21.23 -5.43 -7.94
CA ARG A 58 19.93 -5.13 -7.30
C ARG A 58 20.13 -4.32 -6.02
N LYS A 59 19.85 -3.02 -6.07
CA LYS A 59 19.87 -2.16 -4.87
C LYS A 59 18.56 -2.28 -4.13
N SER A 60 18.63 -2.63 -2.86
CA SER A 60 17.48 -2.53 -1.96
C SER A 60 17.17 -1.07 -1.71
N ALA A 61 15.93 -0.68 -2.01
CA ALA A 61 15.42 0.64 -1.71
C ALA A 61 14.29 0.52 -0.70
N TRP A 62 14.36 1.34 0.35
CA TRP A 62 13.29 1.44 1.35
C TRP A 62 12.30 2.50 0.88
N ILE A 63 11.01 2.20 1.07
CA ILE A 63 9.93 3.14 0.78
C ILE A 63 9.09 3.32 2.04
N ALA A 64 8.67 4.55 2.29
CA ALA A 64 7.76 4.86 3.37
C ALA A 64 6.91 6.06 2.97
N GLY A 65 5.69 6.11 3.47
CA GLY A 65 4.79 7.22 3.21
C GLY A 65 3.58 7.21 4.11
N LEU A 66 2.79 8.28 3.97
CA LEU A 66 1.53 8.46 4.66
C LEU A 66 0.46 8.70 3.60
N GLN A 67 -0.67 8.02 3.74
CA GLN A 67 -1.87 8.28 2.96
C GLN A 67 -2.97 8.80 3.89
N PHE A 68 -3.68 9.81 3.41
CA PHE A 68 -4.81 10.40 4.11
C PHE A 68 -6.06 10.19 3.26
N GLU A 69 -7.09 9.59 3.85
CA GLU A 69 -8.37 9.39 3.18
C GLU A 69 -9.44 10.20 3.90
N ILE A 70 -10.11 11.06 3.14
CA ILE A 70 -11.17 11.94 3.62
C ILE A 70 -12.44 11.57 2.85
N ILE A 71 -13.46 11.11 3.57
CA ILE A 71 -14.77 10.83 3.01
C ILE A 71 -15.60 12.12 3.07
N PHE A 72 -15.95 12.65 1.89
CA PHE A 72 -16.83 13.82 1.77
C PHE A 72 -18.23 13.38 1.33
N GLY A 73 -19.26 13.76 2.09
CA GLY A 73 -20.67 13.40 1.83
C GLY A 73 -21.40 12.94 3.09
N GLU A 74 -22.71 12.71 2.99
CA GLU A 74 -23.48 12.08 4.07
C GLU A 74 -22.95 10.64 4.24
N ALA A 75 -22.26 10.40 5.36
CA ALA A 75 -21.75 9.08 5.67
C ALA A 75 -22.95 8.16 5.88
N VAL A 76 -23.35 7.43 4.84
CA VAL A 76 -24.10 6.18 5.01
C VAL A 76 -23.13 5.23 5.69
N VAL A 77 -23.03 5.37 7.02
CA VAL A 77 -22.40 4.42 7.91
C VAL A 77 -23.21 3.15 7.72
N GLN A 78 -22.72 2.26 6.84
CA GLN A 78 -23.27 0.93 6.74
C GLN A 78 -23.02 0.26 8.10
N ARG A 79 -24.04 0.32 8.96
CA ARG A 79 -24.14 -0.58 10.09
C ARG A 79 -24.15 -1.96 9.47
N THR A 80 -23.04 -2.70 9.61
CA THR A 80 -23.03 -4.16 9.46
C THR A 80 -24.09 -4.68 10.42
N THR A 81 -25.29 -4.84 9.88
CA THR A 81 -26.47 -5.37 10.55
C THR A 81 -26.59 -6.78 10.02
N GLU A 82 -25.70 -7.64 10.48
CA GLU A 82 -25.70 -9.11 10.32
C GLU A 82 -24.48 -9.55 11.16
N GLN A 83 -24.60 -10.29 12.24
CA GLN A 83 -25.44 -11.46 12.45
C GLN A 83 -25.85 -11.53 13.92
N GLN A 84 -27.15 -11.68 14.14
CA GLN A 84 -27.78 -12.05 15.40
C GLN A 84 -28.09 -13.55 15.32
#